data_AF-A0A5Y1YEP2-F1
#
_entry.id   AF-A0A5Y1YEP2-F1
#
_cell.length_a   1.000
_cell.length_b   1.000
_cell.length_c   1.000
_cell.angle_alpha   90.00
_cell.angle_beta   90.00
_cell.angle_gamma   90.00
#
_symmetry.space_group_name_H-M   'P 1'
#
loop_
_entity.id
_entity.type
_entity.pdbx_description
1 polymer ?
#
loop_
_entity_poly.entity_id
_entity_poly.type
_entity_poly.pdbx_seq_one_letter_code
_entity_poly.pdbx_strand_id
1 'polypeptide(L)'
;MTEQHHEAVRCLLQQMTERYLTTVPGFADVMTLYNITTIHTFEKHSPAVARMLKEPRNFVAEVHSPDYPAGIRYEFTREEERSDFLNSSIFSK
;
A
#
# COMPACT_ATOMS: atom_id res chain seq x y z
N MET A 1 15.38 18.52 -9.09
CA MET A 1 14.20 18.58 -8.19
C MET A 1 14.71 18.58 -6.77
N THR A 2 14.21 19.43 -5.88
CA THR A 2 14.65 19.45 -4.47
C THR A 2 14.06 18.26 -3.72
N GLU A 3 14.77 17.71 -2.74
CA GLU A 3 14.30 16.57 -1.92
C GLU A 3 12.94 16.84 -1.28
N GLN A 4 12.69 18.10 -0.88
CA GLN A 4 11.41 18.55 -0.34
C GLN A 4 10.23 18.37 -1.31
N HIS A 5 10.43 18.55 -2.62
CA HIS A 5 9.36 18.33 -3.59
C HIS A 5 9.07 16.86 -3.80
N HIS A 6 10.10 16.01 -3.79
CA HIS A 6 9.92 14.56 -3.91
C HIS A 6 9.13 14.02 -2.71
N GLU A 7 9.49 14.46 -1.50
CA GLU A 7 8.80 14.11 -0.27
C GLU A 7 7.33 14.60 -0.24
N ALA A 8 7.06 15.81 -0.74
CA ALA A 8 5.71 16.32 -0.86
C ALA A 8 4.85 15.46 -1.82
N VAL A 9 5.41 15.07 -2.96
CA VAL A 9 4.72 14.17 -3.91
C VAL A 9 4.48 12.80 -3.30
N ARG A 10 5.44 12.25 -2.57
CA ARG A 10 5.30 10.99 -1.83
C ARG A 10 4.15 11.05 -0.84
N CYS A 11 4.09 12.10 -0.03
CA CYS A 11 3.00 12.33 0.91
C CYS A 11 1.63 12.42 0.20
N LEU A 12 1.55 13.14 -0.92
CA LEU A 12 0.30 13.29 -1.68
C LEU A 12 -0.18 11.96 -2.26
N LEU A 13 0.71 11.21 -2.93
CA LEU A 13 0.37 9.89 -3.47
C LEU A 13 -0.05 8.91 -2.37
N GLN A 14 0.61 8.97 -1.20
CA GLN A 14 0.25 8.15 -0.05
C GLN A 14 -1.15 8.49 0.46
N GLN A 15 -1.48 9.77 0.60
CA GLN A 15 -2.84 10.21 0.98
C GLN A 15 -3.91 9.80 -0.04
N MET A 16 -3.57 9.84 -1.34
CA MET A 16 -4.47 9.35 -2.39
C MET A 16 -4.71 7.85 -2.26
N THR A 17 -3.65 7.09 -1.94
CA THR A 17 -3.70 5.64 -1.73
C THR A 17 -4.61 5.29 -0.55
N GLU A 18 -4.45 5.95 0.59
CA GLU A 18 -5.29 5.79 1.78
C GLU A 18 -6.77 6.15 1.55
N ARG A 19 -7.04 7.01 0.56
CA ARG A 19 -8.40 7.42 0.14
C ARG A 19 -8.95 6.59 -1.03
N TYR A 20 -8.26 5.53 -1.44
CA TYR A 20 -8.64 4.68 -2.58
C TYR A 20 -8.74 5.46 -3.91
N LEU A 21 -7.96 6.52 -4.07
CA LEU A 21 -7.89 7.34 -5.28
C LEU A 21 -6.77 6.87 -6.22
N THR A 22 -6.49 5.57 -6.26
CA THR A 22 -5.36 4.99 -7.03
C THR A 22 -5.65 4.83 -8.52
N THR A 23 -6.91 5.00 -8.93
CA THR A 23 -7.36 4.89 -10.32
C THR A 23 -7.60 6.24 -11.00
N VAL A 24 -7.36 7.36 -10.31
CA VAL A 24 -7.54 8.69 -10.92
C VAL A 24 -6.47 8.94 -11.99
N PRO A 25 -6.81 9.64 -13.08
CA PRO A 25 -5.85 9.97 -14.13
C PRO A 25 -4.61 10.65 -13.57
N GLY A 26 -3.43 10.22 -14.02
CA GLY A 26 -2.14 10.75 -13.60
C GLY A 26 -1.56 10.14 -12.32
N PHE A 27 -2.30 9.33 -11.55
CA PHE A 27 -1.74 8.67 -10.36
C PHE A 27 -0.55 7.76 -10.72
N ALA A 28 -0.74 6.85 -11.68
CA ALA A 28 0.29 5.95 -12.18
C ALA A 28 1.47 6.70 -12.83
N ASP A 29 1.17 7.77 -13.57
CA ASP A 29 2.18 8.57 -14.27
C ASP A 29 3.09 9.29 -13.28
N VAL A 30 2.52 9.93 -12.24
CA VAL A 30 3.29 10.63 -11.20
C VAL A 30 4.06 9.62 -10.35
N MET A 31 3.46 8.48 -10.01
CA MET A 31 4.14 7.39 -9.31
C MET A 31 5.39 6.91 -10.05
N THR A 32 5.26 6.69 -11.37
CA THR A 32 6.35 6.25 -12.24
C THR A 32 7.41 7.34 -12.40
N LEU A 33 7.00 8.58 -12.66
CA LEU A 33 7.89 9.71 -12.86
C LEU A 33 8.78 9.99 -11.64
N TYR A 34 8.23 9.81 -10.44
CA TYR A 34 8.93 10.06 -9.18
C TYR A 34 9.53 8.79 -8.56
N ASN A 35 9.31 7.62 -9.17
CA ASN A 35 9.73 6.31 -8.64
C ASN A 35 9.29 6.09 -7.18
N ILE A 36 8.02 6.39 -6.89
CA ILE A 36 7.46 6.31 -5.54
C ILE A 36 6.66 5.01 -5.41
N THR A 37 6.76 4.36 -4.25
CA THR A 37 5.85 3.26 -3.87
C THR A 37 4.95 3.72 -2.74
N THR A 38 3.67 3.41 -2.82
CA THR A 38 2.68 3.70 -1.78
C THR A 38 2.01 2.42 -1.32
N ILE A 39 1.56 2.44 -0.07
CA ILE A 39 1.08 1.23 0.60
C ILE A 39 -0.20 1.57 1.35
N HIS A 40 -1.23 0.75 1.16
CA HIS A 40 -2.43 0.76 1.98
C HIS A 40 -2.49 -0.51 2.81
N THR A 41 -2.78 -0.40 4.10
CA THR A 41 -2.96 -1.58 4.96
C THR A 41 -4.32 -1.54 5.63
N PHE A 42 -4.97 -2.69 5.71
CA PHE A 42 -6.29 -2.80 6.33
C PHE A 42 -6.57 -4.24 6.75
N GLU A 43 -7.65 -4.41 7.49
CA GLU A 43 -8.24 -5.72 7.79
C GLU A 43 -9.48 -5.93 6.91
N LYS A 44 -9.62 -7.10 6.26
CA LYS A 44 -10.82 -7.41 5.44
C LYS A 44 -12.10 -7.35 6.26
N HIS A 45 -12.00 -7.81 7.51
CA HIS A 45 -13.10 -7.91 8.45
C HIS A 45 -12.64 -7.49 9.84
N SER A 46 -13.58 -7.10 10.71
CA SER A 46 -13.27 -6.96 12.12
C SER A 46 -12.87 -8.32 12.73
N PRO A 47 -12.08 -8.33 13.82
CA PRO A 47 -11.62 -9.59 14.43
C PRO A 47 -12.73 -10.57 14.79
N ALA A 48 -13.90 -10.05 15.21
CA ALA A 48 -15.07 -10.87 15.53
C ALA A 48 -15.65 -11.55 14.29
N VAL A 49 -15.77 -10.82 13.18
CA VAL A 49 -16.30 -11.34 11.91
C VAL A 49 -15.31 -12.32 11.28
N ALA A 50 -14.00 -12.00 11.28
CA ALA A 50 -12.97 -12.90 10.77
C ALA A 50 -12.99 -14.25 11.50
N ARG A 51 -13.13 -14.24 12.84
CA ARG A 51 -13.25 -15.46 13.65
C ARG A 51 -14.50 -16.26 13.30
N MET A 52 -15.64 -15.58 13.12
CA MET A 52 -16.90 -16.23 12.74
C MET A 52 -16.82 -16.89 11.36
N LEU A 53 -16.23 -16.20 10.39
CA LEU A 53 -16.07 -16.69 9.01
C LEU A 53 -14.90 -17.67 8.85
N LYS A 54 -14.10 -17.88 9.91
CA LYS A 54 -12.84 -18.63 9.87
C LYS A 54 -11.92 -18.12 8.75
N GLU A 55 -11.92 -16.81 8.50
CA GLU A 55 -11.10 -16.18 7.47
C GLU A 55 -9.65 -16.13 7.96
N PRO A 56 -8.75 -16.99 7.43
CA PRO A 56 -7.41 -17.10 7.98
C PRO A 56 -6.55 -15.90 7.57
N ARG A 57 -6.84 -15.21 6.46
CA ARG A 57 -5.97 -14.17 5.90
C ARG A 57 -6.56 -12.77 6.04
N ASN A 58 -6.83 -12.32 7.26
CA ASN A 58 -7.56 -11.07 7.48
C ASN A 58 -6.72 -9.80 7.26
N PHE A 59 -5.40 -9.87 7.42
CA PHE A 59 -4.51 -8.72 7.36
C PHE A 59 -4.02 -8.50 5.93
N VAL A 60 -4.21 -7.29 5.40
CA VAL A 60 -3.93 -6.98 3.99
C VAL A 60 -2.94 -5.83 3.88
N ALA A 61 -2.07 -5.93 2.89
CA ALA A 61 -1.30 -4.81 2.34
C ALA A 61 -1.54 -4.73 0.83
N GLU A 62 -1.96 -3.58 0.34
CA GLU A 62 -2.03 -3.23 -1.08
C GLU A 62 -0.85 -2.31 -1.41
N VAL A 63 -0.02 -2.74 -2.36
CA VAL A 63 1.25 -2.11 -2.69
C VAL A 63 1.19 -1.59 -4.11
N HIS A 64 1.22 -0.28 -4.27
CA HIS A 64 1.26 0.38 -5.57
C HIS A 64 2.67 0.87 -5.85
N SER A 65 3.26 0.39 -6.95
CA SER A 65 4.64 0.70 -7.34
C SER A 65 4.72 1.10 -8.81
N PRO A 66 5.82 1.70 -9.28
CA PRO A 66 5.99 2.03 -10.69
C PRO A 66 5.81 0.84 -11.64
N ASP A 67 6.26 -0.36 -11.22
CA ASP A 67 6.13 -1.59 -12.00
C ASP A 67 4.69 -2.15 -11.97
N TYR A 68 3.95 -1.86 -10.89
CA TYR A 68 2.58 -2.34 -10.65
C TYR A 68 1.70 -1.21 -10.09
N PRO A 69 1.34 -0.20 -10.90
CA PRO A 69 0.60 0.96 -10.42
C PRO A 69 -0.86 0.63 -10.05
N ALA A 70 -1.43 -0.43 -10.64
CA ALA A 70 -2.73 -0.96 -10.27
C ALA A 70 -2.76 -1.58 -8.85
N GLY A 71 -1.58 -1.81 -8.26
CA GLY A 71 -1.45 -2.40 -6.93
C GLY A 71 -1.33 -3.92 -6.98
N ILE A 72 -0.51 -4.47 -6.09
CA ILE A 72 -0.51 -5.90 -5.75
C ILE A 72 -1.03 -6.04 -4.33
N ARG A 73 -2.02 -6.92 -4.16
CA ARG A 73 -2.60 -7.25 -2.87
C ARG A 73 -1.89 -8.46 -2.26
N TYR A 74 -1.42 -8.29 -1.03
CA TYR A 74 -0.84 -9.33 -0.21
C TYR A 74 -1.73 -9.54 1.01
N GLU A 75 -2.01 -10.81 1.32
CA GLU A 75 -2.86 -11.17 2.46
C GLU A 75 -2.11 -12.11 3.40
N PHE A 76 -2.25 -11.84 4.70
CA PHE A 76 -1.46 -12.45 5.76
C PHE A 76 -2.36 -13.01 6.85
N THR A 77 -1.85 -14.03 7.52
CA THR A 77 -2.59 -14.66 8.62
C THR A 77 -2.49 -13.85 9.89
N ARG A 78 -1.34 -13.19 10.07
CA ARG A 78 -1.01 -12.43 11.27
C ARG A 78 -0.56 -11.02 10.90
N GLU A 79 -0.77 -10.08 11.81
CA GLU A 79 -0.35 -8.69 11.63
C GLU A 79 1.18 -8.56 11.58
N GLU A 80 1.89 -9.39 12.36
CA GLU A 80 3.35 -9.39 12.40
C GLU A 80 3.94 -9.81 11.04
N GLU A 81 3.33 -10.80 10.37
CA GLU A 81 3.77 -11.24 9.03
C GLU A 81 3.65 -10.12 7.99
N ARG A 82 2.55 -9.36 8.03
CA ARG A 82 2.37 -8.18 7.18
C ARG A 82 3.43 -7.14 7.48
N SER A 83 3.69 -6.90 8.77
CA SER A 83 4.65 -5.88 9.21
C SER A 83 6.08 -6.24 8.80
N ASP A 84 6.48 -7.50 8.98
CA ASP A 84 7.76 -8.03 8.54
C ASP A 84 7.92 -7.92 7.02
N PHE A 85 6.88 -8.26 6.25
CA PHE A 85 6.86 -8.08 4.79
C PHE A 85 7.13 -6.63 4.39
N LEU A 86 6.44 -5.68 5.01
CA LEU A 86 6.59 -4.25 4.72
C LEU A 86 7.98 -3.70 5.10
N ASN A 87 8.60 -4.25 6.15
CA ASN A 87 9.92 -3.85 6.62
C ASN A 87 11.08 -4.53 5.87
N SER A 88 10.83 -5.61 5.13
CA SER A 88 11.85 -6.49 4.53
C SER A 88 12.56 -5.94 3.26
N SER A 89 12.82 -4.63 3.18
CA SER A 89 13.65 -3.99 2.13
C SER A 89 13.06 -3.87 0.71
N ILE A 90 11.84 -4.35 0.45
CA ILE A 90 11.16 -4.13 -0.85
C ILE A 90 10.64 -2.67 -0.97
N PHE A 91 10.44 -1.98 0.16
CA PHE A 91 9.83 -0.63 0.23
C PHE A 91 10.74 0.45 0.81
N SER A 92 12.01 0.15 1.09
CA SER A 92 12.98 1.08 1.69
C SER A 92 13.93 1.73 0.67
N LYS A 93 13.44 2.02 -0.54
CA LYS A 93 14.21 2.78 -1.55
C LYS A 93 13.75 4.23 -1.61
#